data_AF-A0A3L6LC78-F1
#
_entry.id   AF-A0A3L6LC78-F1
#
_cell.length_a   1.000
_cell.length_b   1.000
_cell.length_c   1.000
_cell.angle_alpha   90.00
_cell.angle_beta   90.00
_cell.angle_gamma   90.00
#
_symmetry.space_group_name_H-M   'P 1'
#
loop_
_entity.id
_entity.type
_entity.pdbx_description
1 polymer ?
#
loop_
_entity_poly.entity_id
_entity_poly.type
_entity_poly.pdbx_seq_one_letter_code
_entity_poly.pdbx_strand_id
1 'polypeptide(L)'
;MGQKTAVEVALTTVLLILASKGVKSTALENVLDFVALCNVVNVYDQREIIEKPTQLLTGNKIISDLSRLNLSTATDSWYNNKAGEYSTAGTDKDGEKLKKWQAVAASAVKDTDGAEDIHTRLPDTPQRLRANNIIRKHLKQATALIDNYNKKRQLIADHISNAKKKLAEAIFGPEKTAFDKTRFKNDAGPGPGRNKICGGGTAGDEEAGKAIAEALICICTGGTAAANSECYNNTAKQVQNGRDEATNAEEGWTEILGKCKQMPQPKAVTAATINAAAAAILARIGQLSTHSTQANERFTLGRTAANTCAGGDGELCVNYKTQFTQPNKELGWL
;
A
#
# COMPACT_ATOMS: atom_id res chain seq x y z
N MET A 1 -4.82 -0.55 -49.69
CA MET A 1 -3.69 -1.17 -48.95
C MET A 1 -3.25 -0.20 -47.88
N GLY A 2 -3.83 -0.33 -46.68
CA GLY A 2 -3.45 0.46 -45.50
C GLY A 2 -2.62 -0.42 -44.56
N GLN A 3 -1.37 -0.04 -44.35
CA GLN A 3 -0.38 -0.77 -43.58
C GLN A 3 -0.75 -0.65 -42.09
N LYS A 4 -1.32 -1.72 -41.50
CA LYS A 4 -1.53 -1.78 -40.05
C LYS A 4 -0.18 -1.92 -39.36
N THR A 5 0.12 -0.98 -38.48
CA THR A 5 1.34 -0.95 -37.66
C THR A 5 1.39 -2.16 -36.72
N ALA A 6 2.59 -2.72 -36.52
CA ALA A 6 2.87 -3.92 -35.73
C ALA A 6 2.37 -3.92 -34.27
N VAL A 7 1.87 -2.78 -33.77
CA VAL A 7 1.30 -2.62 -32.43
C VAL A 7 -0.14 -3.17 -32.34
N GLU A 8 -0.89 -3.23 -33.44
CA GLU A 8 -2.25 -3.81 -33.44
C GLU A 8 -2.25 -5.34 -33.53
N VAL A 9 -1.17 -5.96 -34.02
CA VAL A 9 -1.08 -7.43 -34.16
C VAL A 9 -0.78 -8.10 -32.83
N ALA A 10 -0.17 -7.40 -31.86
CA ALA A 10 0.17 -7.96 -30.55
C ALA A 10 -1.01 -8.01 -29.56
N LEU A 11 -2.07 -7.21 -29.77
CA LEU A 11 -3.23 -7.16 -28.86
C LEU A 11 -4.35 -8.13 -29.25
N THR A 12 -4.30 -8.72 -30.45
CA THR A 12 -5.36 -9.63 -30.95
C THR A 12 -5.03 -11.11 -30.80
N THR A 13 -3.83 -11.49 -30.33
CA THR A 13 -3.44 -12.90 -30.18
C THR A 13 -3.64 -13.47 -28.76
N VAL A 14 -4.11 -12.66 -27.80
CA VAL A 14 -4.35 -13.11 -26.40
C VAL A 14 -5.84 -13.29 -26.08
N LEU A 15 -6.76 -13.01 -27.02
CA LEU A 15 -8.21 -13.03 -26.75
C LEU A 15 -9.04 -14.04 -27.57
N LEU A 16 -8.44 -15.15 -28.01
CA LEU A 16 -9.14 -16.21 -28.76
C LEU A 16 -8.75 -17.63 -28.32
N ILE A 17 -8.92 -17.93 -27.03
CA ILE A 17 -9.09 -19.32 -26.53
C ILE A 17 -10.28 -19.35 -25.56
N LEU A 18 -11.46 -18.94 -26.04
CA LEU A 18 -12.73 -19.07 -25.29
C LEU A 18 -13.87 -19.42 -26.27
N ALA A 19 -13.75 -20.57 -26.95
CA ALA A 19 -14.88 -21.35 -27.47
C ALA A 19 -14.38 -22.58 -28.25
N SER A 20 -13.82 -23.56 -27.55
CA SER A 20 -13.76 -24.94 -28.06
C SER A 20 -14.14 -25.88 -26.95
N LYS A 21 -15.39 -26.35 -26.98
CA LYS A 21 -15.79 -27.56 -26.25
C LYS A 21 -14.96 -28.72 -26.81
N GLY A 22 -14.26 -29.44 -25.93
CA GLY A 22 -13.64 -30.73 -26.24
C GLY A 22 -12.11 -30.71 -26.31
N VAL A 23 -11.47 -30.78 -25.14
CA VAL A 23 -10.61 -31.85 -24.59
C VAL A 23 -10.18 -31.32 -23.23
N LYS A 24 -10.58 -31.97 -22.12
CA LYS A 24 -10.07 -31.61 -20.79
C LYS A 24 -8.59 -32.02 -20.75
N SER A 25 -7.71 -31.07 -21.02
CA SER A 25 -6.33 -31.17 -20.52
C SER A 25 -6.41 -31.05 -19.01
N THR A 26 -5.95 -32.07 -18.28
CA THR A 26 -5.80 -32.04 -16.81
C THR A 26 -4.65 -31.15 -16.35
N ALA A 27 -3.83 -30.63 -17.28
CA ALA A 27 -2.80 -29.65 -16.98
C ALA A 27 -3.37 -28.23 -17.02
N LEU A 28 -2.89 -27.41 -16.07
CA LEU A 28 -3.09 -25.97 -15.89
C LEU A 28 -4.46 -25.56 -15.36
N GLU A 29 -5.13 -26.44 -14.62
CA GLU A 29 -6.47 -26.18 -14.10
C GLU A 29 -6.51 -24.97 -13.14
N ASN A 30 -5.44 -24.75 -12.36
CA ASN A 30 -5.33 -23.63 -11.41
C ASN A 30 -4.77 -22.34 -11.99
N VAL A 31 -4.46 -22.27 -13.30
CA VAL A 31 -3.73 -21.13 -13.89
C VAL A 31 -4.46 -19.79 -13.70
N LEU A 32 -5.79 -19.77 -13.78
CA LEU A 32 -6.56 -18.53 -13.62
C LEU A 32 -6.61 -18.05 -12.17
N ASP A 33 -6.62 -18.98 -11.21
CA ASP A 33 -6.58 -18.66 -9.77
C ASP A 33 -5.18 -18.18 -9.39
N PHE A 34 -4.15 -18.83 -9.94
CA PHE A 34 -2.76 -18.42 -9.84
C PHE A 34 -2.55 -16.99 -10.37
N VAL A 35 -3.07 -16.67 -11.56
CA VAL A 35 -3.00 -15.31 -12.14
C VAL A 35 -3.69 -14.28 -11.23
N ALA A 36 -4.88 -14.60 -10.70
CA ALA A 36 -5.59 -13.70 -9.80
C ALA A 36 -4.79 -13.39 -8.52
N LEU A 37 -4.19 -14.41 -7.90
CA LEU A 37 -3.34 -14.24 -6.73
C LEU A 37 -2.03 -13.49 -7.06
N CYS A 38 -1.38 -13.80 -8.18
CA CYS A 38 -0.19 -13.10 -8.64
C CYS A 38 -0.45 -11.61 -8.93
N ASN A 39 -1.65 -11.23 -9.38
CA ASN A 39 -1.99 -9.82 -9.56
C ASN A 39 -1.89 -9.04 -8.24
N VAL A 40 -2.28 -9.63 -7.11
CA VAL A 40 -2.12 -8.99 -5.79
C VAL A 40 -0.64 -8.93 -5.38
N VAL A 41 0.13 -9.99 -5.62
CA VAL A 41 1.59 -9.99 -5.42
C VAL A 41 2.26 -8.86 -6.22
N ASN A 42 1.84 -8.66 -7.47
CA ASN A 42 2.38 -7.62 -8.34
C ASN A 42 1.97 -6.20 -7.89
N VAL A 43 0.76 -6.02 -7.35
CA VAL A 43 0.37 -4.76 -6.68
C VAL A 43 1.26 -4.49 -5.47
N TYR A 44 1.55 -5.51 -4.65
CA TYR A 44 2.47 -5.40 -3.53
C TYR A 44 3.91 -5.06 -3.97
N ASP A 45 4.43 -5.70 -5.01
CA ASP A 45 5.78 -5.43 -5.53
C ASP A 45 5.91 -3.99 -6.07
N GLN A 46 4.82 -3.43 -6.60
CA GLN A 46 4.74 -2.04 -7.05
C GLN A 46 4.36 -1.03 -5.94
N ARG A 47 4.25 -1.42 -4.66
CA ARG A 47 3.81 -0.51 -3.59
C ARG A 47 4.66 0.76 -3.43
N GLU A 48 5.91 0.76 -3.89
CA GLU A 48 6.80 1.91 -3.81
C GLU A 48 6.46 3.03 -4.80
N ILE A 49 5.67 2.74 -5.84
CA ILE A 49 5.21 3.72 -6.84
C ILE A 49 3.86 4.36 -6.49
N ILE A 50 3.31 4.12 -5.28
CA ILE A 50 2.15 4.88 -4.78
C ILE A 50 2.50 6.38 -4.80
N GLU A 51 1.65 7.17 -5.44
CA GLU A 51 1.88 8.60 -5.63
C GLU A 51 2.09 9.33 -4.30
N LYS A 52 3.15 10.12 -4.22
CA LYS A 52 3.49 10.91 -3.03
C LYS A 52 2.94 12.32 -3.16
N PRO A 53 2.50 12.94 -2.05
CA PRO A 53 2.00 14.31 -2.10
C PRO A 53 3.13 15.26 -2.51
N THR A 54 2.88 16.06 -3.55
CA THR A 54 3.78 17.15 -3.98
C THR A 54 4.15 18.04 -2.81
N GLN A 55 5.37 18.56 -2.79
CA GLN A 55 5.81 19.53 -1.80
C GLN A 55 5.58 20.95 -2.32
N LEU A 56 4.92 21.80 -1.53
CA LEU A 56 4.96 23.25 -1.74
C LEU A 56 6.39 23.73 -1.40
N LEU A 57 7.22 23.85 -2.43
CA LEU A 57 8.61 24.32 -2.29
C LEU A 57 8.70 25.75 -1.75
N THR A 58 7.63 26.54 -1.87
CA THR A 58 7.63 27.99 -1.58
C THR A 58 6.83 28.42 -0.36
N GLY A 59 6.09 27.52 0.31
CA GLY A 59 5.22 27.90 1.44
C GLY A 59 5.97 28.68 2.54
N ASN A 60 7.11 28.14 2.99
CA ASN A 60 7.93 28.81 4.01
C ASN A 60 8.48 30.16 3.52
N LYS A 61 8.80 30.28 2.23
CA LYS A 61 9.25 31.54 1.64
C LYS A 61 8.13 32.59 1.66
N ILE A 62 6.90 32.21 1.34
CA ILE A 62 5.73 33.12 1.39
C ILE A 62 5.49 33.61 2.83
N ILE A 63 5.55 32.73 3.82
CA ILE A 63 5.40 33.13 5.23
C ILE A 63 6.53 34.05 5.67
N SER A 64 7.78 33.72 5.30
CA SER A 64 8.94 34.55 5.62
C SER A 64 8.80 35.95 5.01
N ASP A 65 8.44 36.03 3.73
CA ASP A 65 8.25 37.27 2.98
C ASP A 65 7.14 38.15 3.59
N LEU A 66 5.95 37.57 3.83
CA LEU A 66 4.84 38.26 4.49
C LEU A 66 5.18 38.67 5.93
N SER A 67 6.00 37.89 6.64
CA SER A 67 6.46 38.24 7.99
C SER A 67 7.41 39.43 7.97
N ARG A 68 8.31 39.50 6.98
CA ARG A 68 9.19 40.66 6.77
C ARG A 68 8.38 41.90 6.41
N LEU A 69 7.44 41.80 5.46
CA LEU A 69 6.54 42.89 5.09
C LEU A 69 5.66 43.35 6.28
N ASN A 70 5.20 42.42 7.12
CA ASN A 70 4.44 42.77 8.31
C ASN A 70 5.31 43.53 9.33
N LEU A 71 6.60 43.21 9.42
CA LEU A 71 7.52 43.88 10.34
C LEU A 71 8.01 45.23 9.80
N SER A 72 8.20 45.35 8.48
CA SER A 72 8.57 46.61 7.83
C SER A 72 7.49 47.69 7.93
N THR A 73 6.23 47.27 7.98
CA THR A 73 5.07 48.17 8.10
C THR A 73 4.57 48.34 9.55
N ALA A 74 5.14 47.61 10.52
CA ALA A 74 4.70 47.66 11.91
C ALA A 74 4.99 49.02 12.57
N THR A 75 4.23 49.35 13.62
CA THR A 75 4.46 50.55 14.45
C THR A 75 5.88 50.56 15.03
N ASP A 76 6.42 51.76 15.28
CA ASP A 76 7.78 51.88 15.82
C ASP A 76 7.89 51.22 17.21
N SER A 77 6.83 51.30 18.02
CA SER A 77 6.75 50.58 19.30
C SER A 77 6.83 49.06 19.11
N TRP A 78 6.08 48.49 18.16
CA TRP A 78 6.19 47.06 17.86
C TRP A 78 7.58 46.68 17.34
N TYR A 79 8.14 47.47 16.42
CA TYR A 79 9.47 47.22 15.86
C TYR A 79 10.58 47.30 16.92
N ASN A 80 10.56 48.32 17.78
CA ASN A 80 11.66 48.59 18.71
C ASN A 80 11.66 47.68 19.94
N ASN A 81 10.47 47.34 20.48
CA ASN A 81 10.35 46.61 21.75
C ASN A 81 9.11 45.72 21.85
N LYS A 82 8.52 45.35 20.70
CA LYS A 82 7.32 44.50 20.62
C LYS A 82 6.15 45.06 21.45
N ALA A 83 5.92 46.37 21.30
CA ALA A 83 4.87 47.09 22.02
C ALA A 83 4.99 46.98 23.55
N GLY A 84 6.22 47.03 24.06
CA GLY A 84 6.53 46.97 25.49
C GLY A 84 6.54 45.56 26.09
N GLU A 85 6.24 44.50 25.30
CA GLU A 85 6.33 43.10 25.75
C GLU A 85 7.75 42.76 26.22
N TYR A 86 8.76 43.29 25.53
CA TYR A 86 10.17 43.15 25.90
C TYR A 86 10.68 44.45 26.50
N SER A 87 10.72 44.47 27.84
CA SER A 87 11.31 45.56 28.60
C SER A 87 12.07 45.02 29.81
N THR A 88 13.16 45.71 30.15
CA THR A 88 13.98 45.45 31.34
C THR A 88 13.22 45.75 32.64
N ALA A 89 12.16 46.55 32.57
CA ALA A 89 11.20 46.78 33.65
C ALA A 89 10.12 45.68 33.76
N GLY A 90 10.06 44.75 32.80
CA GLY A 90 9.02 43.73 32.67
C GLY A 90 9.55 42.29 32.73
N THR A 91 9.08 41.43 31.82
CA THR A 91 9.39 39.98 31.80
C THR A 91 10.73 39.62 31.13
N ASP A 92 11.53 40.63 30.78
CA ASP A 92 12.84 40.51 30.13
C ASP A 92 13.90 41.28 30.93
N LYS A 93 14.04 40.95 32.21
CA LYS A 93 14.90 41.66 33.17
C LYS A 93 16.36 41.78 32.70
N ASP A 94 16.85 40.76 32.00
CA ASP A 94 18.22 40.70 31.48
C ASP A 94 18.37 41.29 30.05
N GLY A 95 17.25 41.71 29.44
CA GLY A 95 17.22 42.34 28.11
C GLY A 95 17.53 41.41 26.94
N GLU A 96 17.62 40.10 27.16
CA GLU A 96 17.96 39.11 26.13
C GLU A 96 16.87 38.99 25.05
N LYS A 97 15.59 38.99 25.45
CA LYS A 97 14.48 38.89 24.49
C LYS A 97 14.38 40.14 23.63
N LEU A 98 14.64 41.31 24.22
CA LEU A 98 14.68 42.59 23.52
C LEU A 98 15.81 42.61 22.49
N LYS A 99 17.04 42.23 22.86
CA LYS A 99 18.17 42.14 21.93
C LYS A 99 17.86 41.17 20.78
N LYS A 100 17.32 39.99 21.09
CA LYS A 100 16.93 38.99 20.08
C LYS A 100 15.85 39.51 19.14
N TRP A 101 14.84 40.19 19.67
CA TRP A 101 13.79 40.80 18.88
C TRP A 101 14.32 41.89 17.95
N GLN A 102 15.14 42.80 18.47
CA GLN A 102 15.75 43.88 17.68
C GLN A 102 16.63 43.33 16.55
N ALA A 103 17.38 42.26 16.81
CA ALA A 103 18.17 41.58 15.78
C ALA A 103 17.28 41.00 14.67
N VAL A 104 16.19 40.30 15.04
CA VAL A 104 15.19 39.78 14.09
C VAL A 104 14.56 40.92 13.29
N ALA A 105 14.13 42.00 13.96
CA ALA A 105 13.48 43.14 13.34
C ALA A 105 14.39 43.87 12.36
N ALA A 106 15.63 44.17 12.76
CA ALA A 106 16.63 44.76 11.90
C ALA A 106 16.90 43.86 10.69
N SER A 107 17.09 42.55 10.88
CA SER A 107 17.36 41.61 9.77
C SER A 107 16.22 41.52 8.76
N ALA A 108 14.97 41.66 9.20
CA ALA A 108 13.80 41.54 8.35
C ALA A 108 13.68 42.70 7.34
N VAL A 109 14.25 43.87 7.67
CA VAL A 109 14.13 45.12 6.93
C VAL A 109 15.47 45.60 6.35
N LYS A 110 16.51 44.74 6.37
CA LYS A 110 17.81 45.04 5.75
C LYS A 110 17.65 45.13 4.23
N ASP A 111 18.11 46.23 3.65
CA ASP A 111 18.33 46.36 2.21
C ASP A 111 19.31 45.29 1.73
N THR A 112 18.98 44.68 0.60
CA THR A 112 19.94 43.90 -0.19
C THR A 112 20.38 44.75 -1.38
N ASP A 113 21.64 45.20 -1.32
CA ASP A 113 22.40 45.76 -2.45
C ASP A 113 21.91 47.08 -3.09
N GLY A 114 21.26 47.97 -2.34
CA GLY A 114 21.05 49.37 -2.75
C GLY A 114 20.00 49.59 -3.85
N ALA A 115 19.26 48.55 -4.23
CA ALA A 115 17.95 48.69 -4.88
C ALA A 115 16.87 48.81 -3.80
N GLU A 116 15.76 49.47 -4.11
CA GLU A 116 14.62 49.66 -3.19
C GLU A 116 14.06 48.28 -2.75
N ASP A 117 14.49 47.77 -1.58
CA ASP A 117 13.99 46.51 -1.03
C ASP A 117 12.53 46.73 -0.58
N ILE A 118 11.63 45.86 -1.04
CA ILE A 118 10.21 45.84 -0.67
C ILE A 118 9.99 45.70 0.86
N HIS A 119 11.02 45.27 1.60
CA HIS A 119 11.01 45.14 3.05
C HIS A 119 11.60 46.33 3.80
N THR A 120 12.07 47.37 3.11
CA THR A 120 12.56 48.59 3.75
C THR A 120 11.43 49.30 4.50
N ARG A 121 11.73 49.81 5.71
CA ARG A 121 10.74 50.53 6.54
C ARG A 121 10.42 51.89 5.92
N LEU A 122 9.16 52.10 5.57
CA LEU A 122 8.66 53.41 5.15
C LEU A 122 8.45 54.35 6.35
N PRO A 123 8.39 55.69 6.14
CA PRO A 123 8.08 56.66 7.18
C PRO A 123 6.74 56.40 7.90
N ASP A 124 6.60 56.91 9.13
CA ASP A 124 5.37 56.77 9.90
C ASP A 124 4.21 57.58 9.31
N THR A 125 3.39 56.90 8.53
CA THR A 125 2.23 57.46 7.86
C THR A 125 0.99 56.60 8.08
N PRO A 126 -0.23 57.17 8.01
CA PRO A 126 -1.47 56.38 8.03
C PRO A 126 -1.51 55.27 6.97
N GLN A 127 -0.85 55.47 5.83
CA GLN A 127 -0.74 54.49 4.74
C GLN A 127 0.10 53.27 5.16
N ARG A 128 1.21 53.47 5.88
CA ARG A 128 2.03 52.39 6.44
C ARG A 128 1.20 51.52 7.38
N LEU A 129 0.42 52.13 8.28
CA LEU A 129 -0.45 51.41 9.21
C LEU A 129 -1.57 50.64 8.48
N ARG A 130 -2.17 51.24 7.45
CA ARG A 130 -3.18 50.56 6.62
C ARG A 130 -2.59 49.34 5.90
N ALA A 131 -1.39 49.47 5.33
CA ALA A 131 -0.67 48.37 4.73
C ALA A 131 -0.39 47.26 5.75
N ASN A 132 0.08 47.61 6.95
CA ASN A 132 0.31 46.65 8.03
C ASN A 132 -0.93 45.81 8.36
N ASN A 133 -2.09 46.44 8.51
CA ASN A 133 -3.34 45.74 8.81
C ASN A 133 -3.71 44.72 7.71
N ILE A 134 -3.52 45.09 6.45
CA ILE A 134 -3.79 44.22 5.30
C ILE A 134 -2.78 43.06 5.25
N ILE A 135 -1.48 43.37 5.36
CA ILE A 135 -0.40 42.38 5.35
C ILE A 135 -0.55 41.41 6.52
N ARG A 136 -0.84 41.89 7.73
CA ARG A 136 -1.08 41.07 8.92
C ARG A 136 -2.24 40.09 8.71
N LYS A 137 -3.33 40.54 8.08
CA LYS A 137 -4.46 39.68 7.73
C LYS A 137 -4.04 38.58 6.76
N HIS A 138 -3.32 38.93 5.69
CA HIS A 138 -2.84 37.97 4.71
C HIS A 138 -1.79 37.01 5.28
N LEU A 139 -0.88 37.49 6.12
CA LEU A 139 0.07 36.65 6.85
C LEU A 139 -0.68 35.60 7.68
N LYS A 140 -1.68 36.02 8.47
CA LYS A 140 -2.50 35.08 9.26
C LYS A 140 -3.19 34.03 8.37
N GLN A 141 -3.76 34.44 7.24
CA GLN A 141 -4.42 33.55 6.29
C GLN A 141 -3.43 32.57 5.63
N ALA A 142 -2.28 33.07 5.18
CA ALA A 142 -1.23 32.27 4.56
C ALA A 142 -0.67 31.25 5.54
N THR A 143 -0.38 31.65 6.80
CA THR A 143 0.09 30.73 7.85
C THR A 143 -0.91 29.61 8.06
N ALA A 144 -2.19 29.93 8.24
CA ALA A 144 -3.24 28.93 8.43
C ALA A 144 -3.36 27.96 7.24
N LEU A 145 -3.26 28.47 6.00
CA LEU A 145 -3.33 27.66 4.79
C LEU A 145 -2.14 26.71 4.67
N ILE A 146 -0.92 27.21 4.90
CA ILE A 146 0.31 26.42 4.82
C ILE A 146 0.36 25.38 5.94
N ASP A 147 -0.06 25.73 7.15
CA ASP A 147 -0.19 24.77 8.25
C ASP A 147 -1.22 23.67 7.92
N ASN A 148 -2.38 24.03 7.39
CA ASN A 148 -3.40 23.06 6.98
C ASN A 148 -2.87 22.12 5.88
N TYR A 149 -2.18 22.68 4.89
CA TYR A 149 -1.57 21.92 3.82
C TYR A 149 -0.52 20.94 4.34
N ASN A 150 0.39 21.38 5.21
CA ASN A 150 1.42 20.53 5.81
C ASN A 150 0.81 19.41 6.66
N LYS A 151 -0.25 19.70 7.44
CA LYS A 151 -1.00 18.67 8.17
C LYS A 151 -1.60 17.62 7.23
N LYS A 152 -2.26 18.04 6.16
CA LYS A 152 -2.83 17.13 5.15
C LYS A 152 -1.75 16.29 4.46
N ARG A 153 -0.58 16.88 4.16
CA ARG A 153 0.55 16.13 3.59
C ARG A 153 1.06 15.05 4.54
N GLN A 154 1.21 15.36 5.82
CA GLN A 154 1.63 14.38 6.81
C GLN A 154 0.63 13.23 6.90
N LEU A 155 -0.67 13.54 6.96
CA LEU A 155 -1.72 12.51 6.95
C LEU A 155 -1.64 11.63 5.70
N ILE A 156 -1.41 12.20 4.51
CA ILE A 156 -1.23 11.42 3.28
C ILE A 156 0.01 10.51 3.38
N ALA A 157 1.13 11.02 3.89
CA ALA A 157 2.35 10.22 4.07
C ALA A 157 2.12 9.03 5.02
N ASP A 158 1.40 9.27 6.13
CA ASP A 158 1.03 8.23 7.09
C ASP A 158 0.09 7.19 6.45
N HIS A 159 -0.89 7.62 5.66
CA HIS A 159 -1.77 6.72 4.91
C HIS A 159 -1.02 5.89 3.87
N ILE A 160 -0.05 6.46 3.14
CA ILE A 160 0.79 5.73 2.19
C ILE A 160 1.63 4.67 2.92
N SER A 161 2.25 5.04 4.05
CA SER A 161 3.00 4.11 4.89
C SER A 161 2.12 2.94 5.37
N ASN A 162 0.92 3.25 5.86
CA ASN A 162 -0.04 2.25 6.28
C ASN A 162 -0.53 1.36 5.12
N ALA A 163 -0.77 1.93 3.94
CA ALA A 163 -1.16 1.16 2.76
C ALA A 163 -0.06 0.16 2.35
N LYS A 164 1.21 0.58 2.36
CA LYS A 164 2.35 -0.32 2.12
C LYS A 164 2.44 -1.45 3.13
N LYS A 165 2.23 -1.14 4.41
CA LYS A 165 2.17 -2.14 5.49
C LYS A 165 1.03 -3.13 5.24
N LYS A 166 -0.17 -2.65 4.95
CA LYS A 166 -1.34 -3.50 4.70
C LYS A 166 -1.20 -4.37 3.46
N LEU A 167 -0.58 -3.86 2.39
CA LEU A 167 -0.22 -4.67 1.23
C LEU A 167 0.77 -5.80 1.61
N ALA A 168 1.75 -5.53 2.48
CA ALA A 168 2.66 -6.56 2.96
C ALA A 168 1.92 -7.62 3.81
N GLU A 169 1.04 -7.18 4.71
CA GLU A 169 0.22 -8.06 5.54
C GLU A 169 -0.71 -8.94 4.69
N ALA A 170 -1.26 -8.43 3.59
CA ALA A 170 -2.06 -9.24 2.68
C ALA A 170 -1.25 -10.36 2.01
N ILE A 171 0.01 -10.10 1.64
CA ILE A 171 0.87 -11.12 1.02
C ILE A 171 1.37 -12.14 2.03
N PHE A 172 1.81 -11.70 3.20
CA PHE A 172 2.59 -12.51 4.14
C PHE A 172 1.87 -12.88 5.43
N GLY A 173 0.69 -12.32 5.66
CA GLY A 173 -0.11 -12.51 6.85
C GLY A 173 0.02 -11.37 7.87
N PRO A 174 -0.83 -11.39 8.92
CA PRO A 174 -0.90 -10.32 9.91
C PRO A 174 0.46 -9.98 10.52
N GLU A 175 0.79 -8.69 10.53
CA GLU A 175 2.04 -8.14 11.09
C GLU A 175 3.34 -8.68 10.46
N LYS A 176 3.27 -9.28 9.27
CA LYS A 176 4.44 -9.82 8.55
C LYS A 176 4.82 -8.96 7.35
N THR A 177 6.11 -8.94 7.05
CA THR A 177 6.69 -8.25 5.89
C THR A 177 7.47 -9.18 4.96
N ALA A 178 7.52 -10.48 5.30
CA ALA A 178 8.20 -11.51 4.55
C ALA A 178 7.51 -12.87 4.80
N PHE A 179 7.73 -13.81 3.89
CA PHE A 179 7.16 -15.15 3.96
C PHE A 179 7.60 -15.88 5.23
N ASP A 180 6.63 -16.29 6.05
CA ASP A 180 6.89 -17.02 7.29
C ASP A 180 6.85 -18.52 7.06
N LYS A 181 7.99 -19.05 6.60
CA LYS A 181 8.14 -20.49 6.37
C LYS A 181 7.88 -21.35 7.60
N THR A 182 8.02 -20.79 8.80
CA THR A 182 7.83 -21.55 10.04
C THR A 182 6.39 -22.03 10.23
N ARG A 183 5.44 -21.41 9.53
CA ARG A 183 4.05 -21.84 9.52
C ARG A 183 3.85 -23.21 8.89
N PHE A 184 4.77 -23.68 8.04
CA PHE A 184 4.74 -25.00 7.39
C PHE A 184 5.51 -26.10 8.14
N LYS A 185 5.85 -25.92 9.43
CA LYS A 185 6.68 -26.87 10.20
C LYS A 185 6.02 -28.18 10.66
N ASN A 186 4.69 -28.34 10.59
CA ASN A 186 3.85 -29.52 10.95
C ASN A 186 2.70 -29.08 11.86
N ASP A 187 1.48 -29.57 11.59
CA ASP A 187 0.26 -29.44 12.40
C ASP A 187 0.40 -29.82 13.89
N ALA A 188 1.38 -30.68 14.22
CA ALA A 188 1.75 -31.10 15.58
C ALA A 188 3.03 -30.43 16.14
N GLY A 189 3.68 -29.59 15.33
CA GLY A 189 4.86 -28.79 15.67
C GLY A 189 4.49 -27.35 16.05
N PRO A 190 5.44 -26.40 16.01
CA PRO A 190 5.20 -25.01 16.38
C PRO A 190 4.40 -24.19 15.34
N GLY A 191 4.05 -24.78 14.19
CA GLY A 191 3.30 -24.10 13.12
C GLY A 191 1.95 -24.78 12.87
N PRO A 192 1.03 -24.14 12.15
CA PRO A 192 -0.24 -24.77 11.78
C PRO A 192 -0.08 -25.91 10.77
N GLY A 193 1.00 -25.92 9.98
CA GLY A 193 1.26 -26.91 8.93
C GLY A 193 0.36 -26.74 7.71
N ARG A 194 0.72 -27.39 6.59
CA ARG A 194 0.03 -27.21 5.30
C ARG A 194 -1.46 -27.54 5.40
N ASN A 195 -1.81 -28.63 6.08
CA ASN A 195 -3.18 -29.12 6.09
C ASN A 195 -4.13 -28.13 6.78
N LYS A 196 -3.73 -27.45 7.86
CA LYS A 196 -4.53 -26.35 8.43
C LYS A 196 -4.49 -25.09 7.56
N ILE A 197 -3.30 -24.69 7.07
CA ILE A 197 -3.15 -23.50 6.20
C ILE A 197 -4.03 -23.59 4.94
N CYS A 198 -4.17 -24.77 4.35
CA CYS A 198 -4.99 -24.98 3.16
C CYS A 198 -6.47 -25.28 3.49
N GLY A 199 -6.83 -25.46 4.77
CA GLY A 199 -8.18 -25.84 5.16
C GLY A 199 -8.54 -27.27 4.74
N GLY A 200 -7.66 -28.23 4.99
CA GLY A 200 -7.77 -29.62 4.54
C GLY A 200 -9.00 -30.38 5.04
N GLY A 201 -9.70 -29.87 6.07
CA GLY A 201 -10.98 -30.42 6.53
C GLY A 201 -12.20 -29.92 5.74
N THR A 202 -13.32 -30.63 5.85
CA THR A 202 -14.58 -30.27 5.17
C THR A 202 -15.21 -28.96 5.67
N ALA A 203 -14.88 -28.54 6.88
CA ALA A 203 -15.27 -27.26 7.44
C ALA A 203 -14.33 -26.11 7.02
N GLY A 204 -13.19 -26.40 6.39
CA GLY A 204 -12.05 -25.49 6.33
C GLY A 204 -11.30 -25.48 7.66
N ASP A 205 -10.47 -24.45 7.86
CA ASP A 205 -9.69 -24.23 9.08
C ASP A 205 -9.57 -22.71 9.33
N GLU A 206 -9.35 -22.29 10.57
CA GLU A 206 -9.19 -20.86 10.88
C GLU A 206 -7.85 -20.28 10.40
N GLU A 207 -6.86 -21.15 10.16
CA GLU A 207 -5.56 -20.80 9.59
C GLU A 207 -5.62 -20.56 8.07
N ALA A 208 -6.71 -21.00 7.41
CA ALA A 208 -6.92 -20.71 6.01
C ALA A 208 -7.16 -19.22 5.76
N GLY A 209 -6.57 -18.69 4.68
CA GLY A 209 -6.82 -17.32 4.23
C GLY A 209 -6.14 -16.24 5.07
N LYS A 210 -5.08 -16.57 5.82
CA LYS A 210 -4.26 -15.57 6.52
C LYS A 210 -3.36 -14.78 5.57
N ALA A 211 -2.85 -15.40 4.50
CA ALA A 211 -1.91 -14.77 3.58
C ALA A 211 -2.09 -15.26 2.13
N ILE A 212 -1.84 -14.37 1.15
CA ILE A 212 -1.84 -14.73 -0.28
C ILE A 212 -0.70 -15.71 -0.62
N ALA A 213 0.48 -15.54 -0.01
CA ALA A 213 1.61 -16.44 -0.24
C ALA A 213 1.27 -17.90 0.16
N GLU A 214 0.53 -18.06 1.25
CA GLU A 214 0.04 -19.37 1.71
C GLU A 214 -0.98 -19.96 0.74
N ALA A 215 -1.92 -19.15 0.26
CA ALA A 215 -2.90 -19.59 -0.73
C ALA A 215 -2.21 -20.06 -2.02
N LEU A 216 -1.20 -19.32 -2.49
CA LEU A 216 -0.39 -19.71 -3.64
C LEU A 216 0.34 -21.04 -3.43
N ILE A 217 0.91 -21.29 -2.24
CA ILE A 217 1.50 -22.59 -1.91
C ILE A 217 0.45 -23.69 -1.99
N CYS A 218 -0.73 -23.50 -1.40
CA CYS A 218 -1.79 -24.49 -1.37
C CYS A 218 -2.29 -24.89 -2.77
N ILE A 219 -2.46 -23.93 -3.67
CA ILE A 219 -2.99 -24.21 -5.03
C ILE A 219 -1.90 -24.66 -6.02
N CYS A 220 -0.62 -24.40 -5.74
CA CYS A 220 0.48 -24.70 -6.67
C CYS A 220 1.37 -25.86 -6.25
N THR A 221 1.37 -26.24 -4.97
CA THR A 221 2.23 -27.33 -4.45
C THR A 221 1.38 -28.48 -3.96
N GLY A 222 1.79 -29.70 -4.29
CA GLY A 222 1.08 -30.90 -3.84
C GLY A 222 1.48 -31.32 -2.43
N GLY A 223 0.52 -31.90 -1.71
CA GLY A 223 0.65 -32.43 -0.35
C GLY A 223 1.16 -33.87 -0.33
N THR A 224 0.67 -34.70 -1.26
CA THR A 224 1.00 -36.15 -1.31
C THR A 224 2.08 -36.48 -2.33
N ALA A 225 2.11 -35.74 -3.45
CA ALA A 225 3.16 -35.80 -4.47
C ALA A 225 3.44 -34.38 -4.99
N ALA A 226 4.53 -34.19 -5.73
CA ALA A 226 4.77 -32.93 -6.43
C ALA A 226 3.62 -32.62 -7.41
N ALA A 227 3.19 -31.37 -7.46
CA ALA A 227 2.15 -30.92 -8.38
C ALA A 227 2.74 -30.75 -9.78
N ASN A 228 2.09 -31.31 -10.80
CA ASN A 228 2.58 -31.26 -12.18
C ASN A 228 1.71 -30.36 -13.04
N SER A 229 2.28 -29.23 -13.48
CA SER A 229 1.65 -28.31 -14.42
C SER A 229 0.28 -27.79 -13.96
N GLU A 230 0.14 -27.37 -12.69
CA GLU A 230 -1.15 -26.93 -12.14
C GLU A 230 -1.36 -25.42 -12.23
N CYS A 231 -0.42 -24.66 -11.66
CA CYS A 231 -0.42 -23.20 -11.74
C CYS A 231 0.36 -22.64 -12.95
N TYR A 232 1.40 -23.37 -13.38
CA TYR A 232 2.30 -23.00 -14.46
C TYR A 232 2.91 -24.26 -15.05
N ASN A 233 3.37 -24.19 -16.31
CA ASN A 233 3.92 -25.35 -17.03
C ASN A 233 5.30 -25.73 -16.46
N ASN A 234 5.32 -26.60 -15.45
CA ASN A 234 6.44 -27.33 -14.86
C ASN A 234 5.95 -28.14 -13.64
N THR A 235 6.78 -29.07 -13.15
CA THR A 235 6.60 -29.68 -11.83
C THR A 235 6.94 -28.66 -10.74
N ALA A 236 5.97 -28.30 -9.92
CA ALA A 236 6.18 -27.48 -8.74
C ALA A 236 6.74 -28.32 -7.59
N LYS A 237 7.36 -27.65 -6.61
CA LYS A 237 7.80 -28.28 -5.36
C LYS A 237 6.63 -28.95 -4.64
N GLN A 238 6.96 -29.99 -3.88
CA GLN A 238 6.04 -30.63 -2.95
C GLN A 238 6.17 -29.96 -1.58
N VAL A 239 5.04 -29.62 -0.96
CA VAL A 239 4.98 -29.17 0.43
C VAL A 239 4.06 -30.16 1.13
N GLN A 240 4.59 -31.03 1.98
CA GLN A 240 3.84 -32.15 2.54
C GLN A 240 2.96 -31.79 3.75
N ASN A 241 1.98 -32.64 4.04
CA ASN A 241 1.23 -32.58 5.29
C ASN A 241 1.93 -33.37 6.41
N GLY A 242 1.72 -32.99 7.67
CA GLY A 242 2.08 -33.80 8.84
C GLY A 242 3.58 -33.90 9.16
N ARG A 243 4.44 -33.08 8.54
CA ARG A 243 5.88 -33.01 8.84
C ARG A 243 6.43 -31.60 8.62
N ASP A 244 7.71 -31.39 8.95
CA ASP A 244 8.38 -30.09 8.76
C ASP A 244 8.73 -29.85 7.29
N GLU A 245 8.04 -28.87 6.72
CA GLU A 245 8.15 -28.49 5.32
C GLU A 245 8.56 -27.02 5.17
N ALA A 246 9.13 -26.40 6.21
CA ALA A 246 9.54 -25.00 6.15
C ALA A 246 10.50 -24.71 4.98
N THR A 247 11.50 -25.56 4.76
CA THR A 247 12.45 -25.39 3.64
C THR A 247 11.75 -25.53 2.29
N ASN A 248 10.93 -26.56 2.11
CA ASN A 248 10.22 -26.78 0.85
C ASN A 248 9.20 -25.67 0.56
N ALA A 249 8.54 -25.14 1.59
CA ALA A 249 7.62 -24.02 1.46
C ALA A 249 8.35 -22.73 1.05
N GLU A 250 9.54 -22.47 1.59
CA GLU A 250 10.38 -21.32 1.20
C GLU A 250 10.86 -21.41 -0.25
N GLU A 251 11.32 -22.60 -0.66
CA GLU A 251 11.71 -22.86 -2.06
C GLU A 251 10.52 -22.73 -3.00
N GLY A 252 9.39 -23.35 -2.66
CA GLY A 252 8.15 -23.27 -3.43
C GLY A 252 7.65 -21.83 -3.55
N TRP A 253 7.69 -21.05 -2.47
CA TRP A 253 7.31 -19.65 -2.50
C TRP A 253 8.25 -18.84 -3.40
N THR A 254 9.56 -19.09 -3.32
CA THR A 254 10.55 -18.41 -4.17
C THR A 254 10.30 -18.69 -5.65
N GLU A 255 10.00 -19.94 -6.01
CA GLU A 255 9.66 -20.33 -7.37
C GLU A 255 8.37 -19.65 -7.86
N ILE A 256 7.29 -19.74 -7.09
CA ILE A 256 5.99 -19.12 -7.36
C ILE A 256 6.14 -17.61 -7.55
N LEU A 257 6.84 -16.94 -6.66
CA LEU A 257 7.11 -15.50 -6.75
C LEU A 257 7.86 -15.16 -8.04
N GLY A 258 8.85 -15.98 -8.41
CA GLY A 258 9.56 -15.86 -9.68
C GLY A 258 8.64 -15.97 -10.91
N LYS A 259 7.58 -16.79 -10.83
CA LYS A 259 6.56 -16.90 -11.87
C LYS A 259 5.61 -15.70 -11.88
N CYS A 260 5.15 -15.21 -10.73
CA CYS A 260 4.30 -14.01 -10.66
C CYS A 260 4.98 -12.79 -11.27
N LYS A 261 6.29 -12.61 -11.05
CA LYS A 261 7.10 -11.51 -11.59
C LYS A 261 7.23 -11.50 -13.11
N GLN A 262 6.91 -12.61 -13.79
CA GLN A 262 6.88 -12.68 -15.25
C GLN A 262 5.58 -12.12 -15.83
N MET A 263 4.56 -11.90 -14.99
CA MET A 263 3.28 -11.33 -15.42
C MET A 263 3.35 -9.80 -15.53
N PRO A 264 2.47 -9.18 -16.33
CA PRO A 264 2.37 -7.73 -16.40
C PRO A 264 2.17 -7.09 -15.02
N GLN A 265 3.01 -6.12 -14.71
CA GLN A 265 2.93 -5.35 -13.47
C GLN A 265 2.01 -4.13 -13.65
N PRO A 266 1.24 -3.74 -12.64
CA PRO A 266 0.47 -2.50 -12.70
C PRO A 266 1.40 -1.29 -12.80
N LYS A 267 1.09 -0.35 -13.69
CA LYS A 267 1.88 0.89 -13.87
C LYS A 267 1.67 1.91 -12.74
N ALA A 268 0.63 1.73 -11.94
CA ALA A 268 0.30 2.58 -10.81
C ALA A 268 -0.40 1.73 -9.75
N VAL A 269 -0.13 2.02 -8.46
CA VAL A 269 -0.87 1.44 -7.33
C VAL A 269 -1.85 2.48 -6.82
N THR A 270 -3.13 2.23 -7.05
CA THR A 270 -4.27 3.08 -6.68
C THR A 270 -5.33 2.26 -5.95
N ALA A 271 -6.31 2.92 -5.34
CA ALA A 271 -7.46 2.24 -4.76
C ALA A 271 -8.18 1.34 -5.79
N ALA A 272 -8.30 1.81 -7.05
CA ALA A 272 -8.94 1.05 -8.11
C ALA A 272 -8.17 -0.23 -8.46
N THR A 273 -6.84 -0.18 -8.55
CA THR A 273 -6.03 -1.36 -8.88
C THR A 273 -6.01 -2.38 -7.73
N ILE A 274 -5.98 -1.90 -6.48
CA ILE A 274 -6.08 -2.76 -5.29
C ILE A 274 -7.44 -3.47 -5.26
N ASN A 275 -8.53 -2.71 -5.40
CA ASN A 275 -9.89 -3.26 -5.40
C ASN A 275 -10.12 -4.24 -6.56
N ALA A 276 -9.60 -3.94 -7.75
CA ALA A 276 -9.69 -4.84 -8.90
C ALA A 276 -8.95 -6.16 -8.64
N ALA A 277 -7.77 -6.12 -8.02
CA ALA A 277 -7.02 -7.33 -7.71
C ALA A 277 -7.72 -8.20 -6.65
N ALA A 278 -8.27 -7.59 -5.59
CA ALA A 278 -9.07 -8.29 -4.60
C ALA A 278 -10.36 -8.89 -5.19
N ALA A 279 -11.10 -8.10 -5.99
CA ALA A 279 -12.31 -8.56 -6.67
C ALA A 279 -12.04 -9.71 -7.64
N ALA A 280 -10.88 -9.70 -8.32
CA ALA A 280 -10.47 -10.79 -9.18
C ALA A 280 -10.34 -12.11 -8.40
N ILE A 281 -9.72 -12.12 -7.23
CA ILE A 281 -9.64 -13.33 -6.39
C ILE A 281 -11.03 -13.78 -5.93
N LEU A 282 -11.84 -12.84 -5.39
CA LEU A 282 -13.19 -13.16 -4.91
C LEU A 282 -14.06 -13.79 -6.01
N ALA A 283 -13.93 -13.33 -7.25
CA ALA A 283 -14.64 -13.89 -8.39
C ALA A 283 -14.18 -15.32 -8.77
N ARG A 284 -12.98 -15.75 -8.35
CA ARG A 284 -12.45 -17.10 -8.58
C ARG A 284 -12.89 -18.11 -7.52
N ILE A 285 -13.25 -17.66 -6.32
CA ILE A 285 -13.71 -18.55 -5.26
C ILE A 285 -14.96 -19.33 -5.72
N GLY A 286 -14.87 -20.66 -5.65
CA GLY A 286 -15.89 -21.63 -6.04
C GLY A 286 -15.91 -21.99 -7.52
N GLN A 287 -15.12 -21.34 -8.38
CA GLN A 287 -15.22 -21.52 -9.84
C GLN A 287 -14.69 -22.86 -10.35
N LEU A 288 -13.71 -23.45 -9.66
CA LEU A 288 -13.03 -24.67 -10.09
C LEU A 288 -13.52 -25.94 -9.37
N SER A 289 -14.61 -25.85 -8.60
CA SER A 289 -15.19 -27.07 -8.03
C SER A 289 -15.93 -27.87 -9.09
N THR A 290 -15.66 -29.17 -9.12
CA THR A 290 -16.32 -30.11 -10.03
C THR A 290 -17.21 -31.14 -9.31
N HIS A 291 -17.44 -30.99 -8.00
CA HIS A 291 -18.25 -31.94 -7.23
C HIS A 291 -19.76 -31.71 -7.43
N SER A 292 -20.57 -32.71 -7.13
CA SER A 292 -22.03 -32.70 -7.33
C SER A 292 -22.83 -32.19 -6.13
N THR A 293 -22.17 -31.81 -5.02
CA THR A 293 -22.82 -31.41 -3.77
C THR A 293 -22.27 -30.09 -3.21
N GLN A 294 -23.14 -29.06 -3.22
CA GLN A 294 -22.87 -27.62 -3.01
C GLN A 294 -22.39 -27.18 -1.62
N ALA A 295 -22.08 -28.08 -0.69
CA ALA A 295 -21.95 -27.72 0.72
C ALA A 295 -20.68 -26.91 1.04
N ASN A 296 -19.54 -27.24 0.43
CA ASN A 296 -18.23 -26.68 0.79
C ASN A 296 -17.52 -25.98 -0.37
N GLU A 297 -17.84 -26.38 -1.59
CA GLU A 297 -17.13 -26.02 -2.81
C GLU A 297 -17.17 -24.54 -3.19
N ARG A 298 -18.31 -23.88 -2.96
CA ARG A 298 -18.48 -22.44 -3.22
C ARG A 298 -17.55 -21.54 -2.38
N PHE A 299 -16.84 -22.11 -1.41
CA PHE A 299 -15.89 -21.40 -0.54
C PHE A 299 -14.44 -21.78 -0.82
N THR A 300 -14.17 -22.54 -1.89
CA THR A 300 -12.82 -23.00 -2.22
C THR A 300 -12.17 -22.16 -3.31
N LEU A 301 -10.88 -21.85 -3.19
CA LEU A 301 -10.06 -21.29 -4.26
C LEU A 301 -9.10 -22.36 -4.74
N GLY A 302 -8.94 -22.54 -6.05
CA GLY A 302 -8.20 -23.64 -6.64
C GLY A 302 -9.06 -24.88 -6.90
N ARG A 303 -8.45 -25.86 -7.54
CA ARG A 303 -9.05 -27.11 -7.97
C ARG A 303 -9.34 -28.02 -6.78
N THR A 304 -10.61 -28.42 -6.70
CA THR A 304 -11.04 -29.45 -5.76
C THR A 304 -12.00 -30.44 -6.43
N ALA A 305 -11.65 -31.73 -6.37
CA ALA A 305 -12.52 -32.85 -6.72
C ALA A 305 -13.18 -33.46 -5.47
N ALA A 306 -12.79 -33.00 -4.27
CA ALA A 306 -13.30 -33.46 -2.98
C ALA A 306 -13.85 -32.28 -2.16
N ASN A 307 -14.31 -32.58 -0.95
CA ASN A 307 -14.71 -31.55 0.03
C ASN A 307 -13.53 -31.01 0.84
N THR A 308 -12.31 -31.30 0.44
CA THR A 308 -11.08 -31.16 1.24
C THR A 308 -9.94 -30.61 0.40
N CYS A 309 -9.11 -29.74 1.00
CA CYS A 309 -7.93 -29.15 0.38
C CYS A 309 -6.64 -29.78 0.93
N ALA A 310 -6.60 -31.12 0.93
CA ALA A 310 -5.51 -31.88 1.53
C ALA A 310 -4.26 -31.97 0.63
N GLY A 311 -4.31 -31.48 -0.62
CA GLY A 311 -3.16 -31.54 -1.53
C GLY A 311 -2.91 -32.91 -2.17
N GLY A 312 -3.91 -33.80 -2.15
CA GLY A 312 -3.95 -34.96 -3.02
C GLY A 312 -4.17 -34.57 -4.50
N ASP A 313 -4.24 -35.59 -5.36
CA ASP A 313 -4.59 -35.37 -6.76
C ASP A 313 -6.01 -34.80 -6.84
N GLY A 314 -6.16 -33.64 -7.48
CA GLY A 314 -7.43 -32.94 -7.53
C GLY A 314 -7.77 -32.14 -6.29
N GLU A 315 -6.87 -31.94 -5.33
CA GLU A 315 -7.15 -31.20 -4.07
C GLU A 315 -6.15 -30.05 -3.83
N LEU A 316 -5.75 -29.37 -4.91
CA LEU A 316 -4.85 -28.21 -4.86
C LEU A 316 -5.67 -26.94 -4.75
N CYS A 317 -6.18 -26.72 -3.54
CA CYS A 317 -7.08 -25.64 -3.23
C CYS A 317 -6.82 -25.04 -1.84
N VAL A 318 -7.56 -24.00 -1.51
CA VAL A 318 -7.74 -23.48 -0.15
C VAL A 318 -9.23 -23.49 0.18
N ASN A 319 -9.61 -23.99 1.35
CA ASN A 319 -11.00 -24.00 1.81
C ASN A 319 -11.28 -22.87 2.81
N TYR A 320 -11.98 -21.84 2.36
CA TYR A 320 -12.35 -20.67 3.16
C TYR A 320 -13.69 -20.77 3.88
N LYS A 321 -14.28 -21.98 3.97
CA LYS A 321 -15.62 -22.14 4.55
C LYS A 321 -15.71 -21.59 5.97
N THR A 322 -14.70 -21.80 6.82
CA THR A 322 -14.65 -21.20 8.17
C THR A 322 -14.78 -19.67 8.10
N GLN A 323 -14.04 -19.01 7.20
CA GLN A 323 -14.01 -17.55 7.05
C GLN A 323 -15.33 -16.99 6.50
N PHE A 324 -16.03 -17.74 5.65
CA PHE A 324 -17.31 -17.27 5.07
C PHE A 324 -18.55 -17.63 5.90
N THR A 325 -18.48 -18.62 6.79
CA THR A 325 -19.67 -19.15 7.47
C THR A 325 -19.70 -18.90 8.97
N GLN A 326 -18.58 -18.59 9.61
CA GLN A 326 -18.53 -18.31 11.03
C GLN A 326 -18.53 -16.80 11.34
N PRO A 327 -19.21 -16.37 12.41
CA PRO A 327 -19.17 -14.98 12.83
C PRO A 327 -17.75 -14.56 13.23
N ASN A 328 -17.38 -13.32 12.88
CA ASN A 328 -16.07 -12.72 13.19
C ASN A 328 -14.85 -13.46 12.61
N LYS A 329 -15.06 -14.32 11.62
CA LYS A 329 -13.97 -14.88 10.81
C LYS A 329 -13.97 -14.16 9.47
N GLU A 330 -12.77 -13.79 9.01
CA GLU A 330 -12.57 -13.01 7.80
C GLU A 330 -11.32 -13.53 7.06
N LEU A 331 -11.24 -13.22 5.77
CA LEU A 331 -10.02 -13.42 5.00
C LEU A 331 -9.01 -12.35 5.42
N GLY A 332 -7.88 -12.75 6.01
CA GLY A 332 -6.90 -11.82 6.56
C GLY A 332 -6.18 -10.96 5.51
N TRP A 333 -6.27 -11.36 4.24
CA TRP A 333 -5.68 -10.65 3.11
C TRP A 333 -6.63 -9.66 2.42
N LEU A 334 -7.92 -9.66 2.77
CA LEU A 334 -8.94 -8.75 2.22
C LEU A 334 -9.06 -7.48 3.07
#